data_AF-A0A820UTZ8-F1
#
_entry.id   AF-A0A820UTZ8-F1
#
_cell.length_a   1.000
_cell.length_b   1.000
_cell.length_c   1.000
_cell.angle_alpha   90.00
_cell.angle_beta   90.00
_cell.angle_gamma   90.00
#
_symmetry.space_group_name_H-M   'P 1'
#
loop_
_entity.id
_entity.type
_entity.pdbx_description
1 polymer ?
#
loop_
_entity_poly.entity_id
_entity_poly.type
_entity_poly.pdbx_seq_one_letter_code
_entity_poly.pdbx_strand_id
1 'polypeptide(L)'
;SDGFQQEKTWSLIIRLRHNVIKTGIKMISLSYAKISFSDAAQKLQLDSPEDAEYIVAKAIRDGVIEASIDHEQGYVQSRETIDVYTTREPMNAFHQRIEFCLKVHNEAVKAMRYPPKKYNEDLETAQERREREQEELEYAKEMADDEDDF
;
A
#
# COMPACT_ATOMS: atom_id res chain seq x y z
N SER A 1 0.00 -26.12 -22.97
CA SER A 1 0.83 -25.95 -21.75
C SER A 1 2.08 -25.09 -21.95
N ASP A 2 2.43 -24.64 -23.16
CA ASP A 2 3.71 -23.95 -23.43
C ASP A 2 3.73 -22.41 -23.23
N GLY A 3 2.59 -21.72 -23.22
CA GLY A 3 2.59 -20.25 -23.11
C GLY A 3 3.21 -19.73 -21.80
N PHE A 4 2.96 -20.42 -20.68
CA PHE A 4 3.46 -20.00 -19.36
C PHE A 4 4.93 -20.32 -19.12
N GLN A 5 5.50 -21.28 -19.84
CA GLN A 5 6.94 -21.54 -19.79
C GLN A 5 7.72 -20.46 -20.56
N GLN A 6 7.13 -19.94 -21.63
CA GLN A 6 7.68 -18.81 -22.40
C GLN A 6 7.73 -17.51 -21.58
N GLU A 7 6.73 -17.26 -20.75
CA GLU A 7 6.61 -16.04 -19.92
C GLU A 7 7.41 -16.06 -18.61
N LYS A 8 8.20 -17.13 -18.33
CA LYS A 8 8.95 -17.31 -17.07
C LYS A 8 8.10 -17.26 -15.79
N THR A 9 6.77 -17.32 -15.89
CA THR A 9 5.83 -17.31 -14.75
C THR A 9 5.60 -18.70 -14.15
N TRP A 10 6.19 -19.74 -14.75
CA TRP A 10 6.10 -21.14 -14.30
C TRP A 10 6.37 -21.35 -12.80
N SER A 11 7.36 -20.66 -12.23
CA SER A 11 7.70 -20.80 -10.81
C SER A 11 6.62 -20.26 -9.86
N LEU A 12 5.85 -19.24 -10.28
CA LEU A 12 4.72 -18.71 -9.53
C LEU A 12 3.53 -19.70 -9.56
N ILE A 13 3.28 -20.30 -10.72
CA ILE A 13 2.19 -21.27 -10.91
C ILE A 13 2.35 -22.47 -9.99
N ILE A 14 3.57 -23.02 -9.86
CA ILE A 14 3.83 -24.15 -8.96
C ILE A 14 3.54 -23.79 -7.50
N ARG A 15 3.89 -22.57 -7.06
CA ARG A 15 3.63 -22.11 -5.69
C ARG A 15 2.13 -21.89 -5.41
N LEU A 16 1.33 -21.69 -6.45
CA LEU A 16 -0.12 -21.50 -6.32
C LEU A 16 -0.77 -22.70 -5.62
N ARG A 17 -0.34 -23.94 -5.89
CA ARG A 17 -0.91 -25.14 -5.26
C ARG A 17 -0.89 -25.04 -3.73
N HIS A 18 0.24 -24.66 -3.14
CA HIS A 18 0.37 -24.52 -1.69
C HIS A 18 -0.45 -23.34 -1.15
N ASN A 19 -0.58 -22.25 -1.92
CA ASN A 19 -1.42 -21.11 -1.56
C ASN A 19 -2.92 -21.42 -1.61
N VAL A 20 -3.36 -22.23 -2.57
CA VAL A 20 -4.76 -22.70 -2.67
C VAL A 20 -5.11 -23.57 -1.47
N ILE A 21 -4.25 -24.53 -1.12
CA ILE A 21 -4.46 -25.39 0.05
C ILE A 21 -4.52 -24.55 1.34
N LYS A 22 -3.58 -23.60 1.50
CA LYS A 22 -3.53 -22.69 2.66
C LYS A 22 -4.81 -21.83 2.76
N THR A 23 -5.30 -21.33 1.64
CA THR A 23 -6.56 -20.55 1.58
C THR A 23 -7.78 -21.43 1.86
N GLY A 24 -7.81 -22.65 1.33
CA GLY A 24 -8.88 -23.61 1.57
C GLY A 24 -9.03 -23.98 3.04
N ILE A 25 -7.92 -24.23 3.73
CA ILE A 25 -7.90 -24.50 5.17
C ILE A 25 -8.43 -23.30 5.97
N LYS A 26 -8.04 -22.07 5.61
CA LYS A 26 -8.57 -20.86 6.26
C LYS A 26 -10.08 -20.72 6.06
N MET A 27 -10.59 -21.10 4.89
CA MET A 27 -12.04 -21.06 4.63
C MET A 27 -12.80 -22.12 5.44
N ILE A 28 -12.22 -23.31 5.60
CA ILE A 28 -12.77 -24.37 6.47
C ILE A 28 -12.78 -23.91 7.93
N SER A 29 -11.68 -23.31 8.43
CA SER A 29 -11.61 -22.86 9.82
C SER A 29 -12.60 -21.74 10.15
N LEU A 30 -12.93 -20.89 9.17
CA LEU A 30 -13.96 -19.85 9.31
C LEU A 30 -15.39 -20.41 9.26
N SER A 31 -15.60 -21.51 8.55
CA SER A 31 -16.93 -22.08 8.32
C SER A 31 -17.35 -23.09 9.37
N TYR A 32 -16.38 -23.78 9.99
CA TYR A 32 -16.63 -24.85 10.94
C TYR A 32 -15.93 -24.56 12.27
N ALA A 33 -16.68 -24.69 13.38
CA ALA A 33 -16.12 -24.64 14.73
C ALA A 33 -15.31 -25.91 15.05
N LYS A 34 -15.75 -27.05 14.52
CA LYS A 34 -15.13 -28.37 14.69
C LYS A 34 -15.28 -29.18 13.40
N ILE A 35 -14.19 -29.79 12.94
CA ILE A 35 -14.18 -30.65 11.74
C ILE A 35 -13.21 -31.82 11.92
N SER A 36 -13.57 -33.01 11.46
CA SER A 36 -12.69 -34.18 11.47
C SER A 36 -11.61 -34.10 10.38
N PHE A 37 -10.49 -34.80 10.57
CA PHE A 37 -9.43 -34.87 9.54
C PHE A 37 -9.90 -35.56 8.25
N SER A 38 -10.79 -36.55 8.34
CA SER A 38 -11.38 -37.23 7.17
C SER A 38 -12.15 -36.25 6.28
N ASP A 39 -12.98 -35.41 6.89
CA ASP A 39 -13.87 -34.52 6.17
C ASP A 39 -13.08 -33.33 5.61
N ALA A 40 -12.07 -32.87 6.34
CA ALA A 40 -11.12 -31.87 5.86
C ALA A 40 -10.32 -32.38 4.66
N ALA A 41 -9.82 -33.63 4.71
CA ALA A 41 -9.10 -34.25 3.60
C ALA A 41 -9.99 -34.39 2.35
N GLN A 42 -11.25 -34.83 2.52
CA GLN A 42 -12.19 -34.97 1.42
C GLN A 42 -12.54 -33.62 0.77
N LYS A 43 -12.72 -32.56 1.57
CA LYS A 43 -13.00 -31.20 1.06
C LYS A 43 -11.79 -30.56 0.37
N LEU A 44 -10.58 -30.87 0.81
CA LEU A 44 -9.33 -30.36 0.24
C LEU A 44 -8.77 -31.24 -0.89
N GLN A 45 -9.44 -32.38 -1.18
CA GLN A 45 -8.99 -33.38 -2.14
C GLN A 45 -7.55 -33.87 -1.84
N LEU A 46 -7.29 -34.16 -0.56
CA LEU A 46 -6.03 -34.74 -0.10
C LEU A 46 -6.11 -36.26 -0.13
N ASP A 47 -4.97 -36.91 -0.39
CA ASP A 47 -4.89 -38.36 -0.56
C ASP A 47 -5.06 -39.12 0.76
N SER A 48 -4.71 -38.50 1.89
CA SER A 48 -4.73 -39.14 3.22
C SER A 48 -5.23 -38.17 4.32
N PRO A 49 -5.89 -38.69 5.37
CA PRO A 49 -6.23 -37.91 6.56
C PRO A 49 -5.00 -37.49 7.38
N GLU A 50 -3.93 -38.27 7.38
CA GLU A 50 -2.64 -37.91 8.02
C GLU A 50 -1.99 -36.70 7.32
N ASP A 51 -2.10 -36.60 6.00
CA ASP A 51 -1.64 -35.43 5.25
C ASP A 51 -2.45 -34.17 5.64
N ALA A 52 -3.76 -34.31 5.84
CA ALA A 52 -4.59 -33.20 6.30
C ALA A 52 -4.16 -32.71 7.68
N GLU A 53 -3.84 -33.62 8.61
CA GLU A 53 -3.31 -33.28 9.93
C GLU A 53 -2.00 -32.49 9.82
N TYR A 54 -1.04 -32.97 9.02
CA TYR A 54 0.26 -32.29 8.86
C TYR A 54 0.10 -30.88 8.29
N ILE A 55 -0.76 -30.71 7.29
CA ILE A 55 -0.97 -29.40 6.67
C ILE A 55 -1.68 -28.45 7.63
N VAL A 56 -2.66 -28.90 8.42
CA VAL A 56 -3.32 -28.08 9.44
C VAL A 56 -2.32 -27.69 10.54
N ALA A 57 -1.50 -28.62 11.02
CA ALA A 57 -0.45 -28.33 12.00
C ALA A 57 0.55 -27.30 11.49
N LYS A 58 0.92 -27.39 10.21
CA LYS A 58 1.77 -26.40 9.54
C LYS A 58 1.06 -25.05 9.41
N ALA A 59 -0.23 -25.02 9.09
CA ALA A 59 -0.99 -23.78 8.98
C ALA A 59 -1.12 -23.04 10.32
N ILE A 60 -1.25 -23.78 11.43
CA ILE A 60 -1.22 -23.23 12.79
C ILE A 60 0.17 -22.67 13.11
N ARG A 61 1.24 -23.42 12.79
CA ARG A 61 2.63 -22.97 13.00
C ARG A 61 2.96 -21.71 12.21
N ASP A 62 2.47 -21.60 10.98
CA ASP A 62 2.63 -20.44 10.11
C ASP A 62 1.76 -19.25 10.56
N GLY A 63 0.90 -19.40 11.57
CA GLY A 63 -0.01 -18.35 12.05
C GLY A 63 -1.13 -17.99 11.07
N VAL A 64 -1.45 -18.88 10.12
CA VAL A 64 -2.48 -18.63 9.11
C VAL A 64 -3.88 -18.82 9.68
N ILE A 65 -4.01 -19.80 10.58
CA ILE A 65 -5.25 -20.15 11.28
C ILE A 65 -4.98 -20.25 12.78
N GLU A 66 -5.96 -19.85 13.57
CA GLU A 66 -5.98 -20.06 15.02
C GLU A 66 -6.90 -21.24 15.33
N ALA A 67 -6.30 -22.42 15.48
CA ALA A 67 -7.02 -23.66 15.78
C ALA A 67 -6.18 -24.55 16.69
N SER A 68 -6.84 -25.47 17.39
CA SER A 68 -6.24 -26.54 18.18
C SER A 68 -6.51 -27.89 17.51
N ILE A 69 -5.53 -28.78 17.59
CA ILE A 69 -5.60 -30.15 17.05
C ILE A 69 -5.77 -31.10 18.23
N ASP A 70 -6.79 -31.97 18.15
CA ASP A 70 -6.95 -33.13 19.01
C ASP A 70 -6.68 -34.40 18.18
N HIS A 71 -5.52 -35.01 18.41
CA HIS A 71 -5.10 -36.22 17.70
C HIS A 71 -5.84 -37.47 18.21
N GLU A 72 -6.21 -37.52 19.49
CA GLU A 72 -6.88 -38.70 20.08
C GLU A 72 -8.30 -38.85 19.54
N GLN A 73 -9.01 -37.73 19.38
CA GLN A 73 -10.38 -37.73 18.87
C GLN A 73 -10.46 -37.42 17.35
N GLY A 74 -9.33 -37.12 16.70
CA GLY A 74 -9.23 -36.99 15.25
C GLY A 74 -9.94 -35.76 14.67
N TYR A 75 -9.92 -34.63 15.37
CA TYR A 75 -10.55 -33.39 14.89
C TYR A 75 -9.69 -32.14 15.09
N VAL A 76 -10.05 -31.11 14.32
CA VAL A 76 -9.57 -29.75 14.44
C VAL A 76 -10.68 -28.90 15.05
N GLN A 77 -10.34 -28.14 16.08
CA GLN A 77 -11.24 -27.16 16.69
C GLN A 77 -10.71 -25.76 16.40
N SER A 78 -11.49 -24.93 15.69
CA SER A 78 -11.13 -23.53 15.48
C SER A 78 -11.38 -22.73 16.76
N ARG A 79 -10.52 -21.73 17.02
CA ARG A 79 -10.83 -20.72 18.04
C ARG A 79 -11.84 -19.75 17.47
N GLU A 80 -12.77 -19.32 18.32
CA GLU A 80 -13.75 -18.31 17.93
C GLU A 80 -13.05 -17.02 17.48
N THR A 81 -13.60 -16.39 16.45
CA THR A 81 -13.13 -15.10 15.95
C THR A 81 -13.25 -14.06 17.06
N ILE A 82 -12.10 -13.64 17.60
CA ILE A 82 -12.03 -12.58 18.62
C ILE A 82 -12.53 -11.28 17.97
N ASP A 83 -13.29 -10.50 18.73
CA ASP A 83 -13.71 -9.18 18.28
C ASP A 83 -12.48 -8.29 17.99
N VAL A 84 -12.34 -7.90 16.72
CA VAL A 84 -11.22 -7.11 16.19
C VAL A 84 -11.12 -5.75 16.88
N TYR A 85 -12.23 -5.20 17.42
CA TYR A 85 -12.20 -3.94 18.17
C TYR A 85 -11.56 -4.06 19.55
N THR A 86 -11.42 -5.27 20.08
CA THR A 86 -10.68 -5.52 21.34
C THR A 86 -9.17 -5.46 21.12
N THR A 87 -8.70 -5.59 19.86
CA THR A 87 -7.28 -5.61 19.53
C THR A 87 -6.78 -4.23 19.06
N ARG A 88 -5.46 -4.11 18.87
CA ARG A 88 -4.81 -2.90 18.33
C ARG A 88 -4.83 -2.83 16.79
N GLU A 89 -5.39 -3.83 16.11
CA GLU A 89 -5.41 -3.89 14.65
C GLU A 89 -6.15 -2.69 14.00
N PRO A 90 -7.33 -2.26 14.48
CA PRO A 90 -8.00 -1.10 13.91
C PRO A 90 -7.15 0.17 14.03
N MET A 91 -6.52 0.39 15.20
CA MET A 91 -5.65 1.55 15.43
C MET A 91 -4.47 1.56 14.45
N ASN A 92 -3.81 0.43 14.23
CA ASN A 92 -2.69 0.31 13.29
C ASN A 92 -3.12 0.57 11.84
N ALA A 93 -4.28 0.03 11.43
CA ALA A 93 -4.84 0.25 10.10
C ALA A 93 -5.15 1.75 9.85
N PHE A 94 -5.72 2.44 10.85
CA PHE A 94 -5.94 3.88 10.75
C PHE A 94 -4.62 4.66 10.73
N HIS A 95 -3.66 4.32 11.58
CA HIS A 95 -2.36 4.98 11.61
C HIS A 95 -1.67 4.93 10.24
N GLN A 96 -1.62 3.76 9.61
CA GLN A 96 -1.04 3.59 8.26
C GLN A 96 -1.76 4.45 7.21
N ARG A 97 -3.10 4.52 7.27
CA ARG A 97 -3.89 5.34 6.34
C ARG A 97 -3.66 6.84 6.54
N ILE A 98 -3.60 7.29 7.79
CA ILE A 98 -3.34 8.70 8.13
C ILE A 98 -1.94 9.09 7.66
N GLU A 99 -0.94 8.27 7.93
CA GLU A 99 0.43 8.50 7.48
C GLU A 99 0.50 8.61 5.95
N PHE A 100 -0.14 7.69 5.23
CA PHE A 100 -0.23 7.75 3.77
C PHE A 100 -0.90 9.03 3.28
N CYS A 101 -2.05 9.39 3.85
CA CYS A 101 -2.78 10.60 3.46
C CYS A 101 -1.97 11.87 3.70
N LEU A 102 -1.31 11.99 4.86
CA LEU A 102 -0.45 13.12 5.18
C LEU A 102 0.78 13.19 4.27
N LYS A 103 1.35 12.04 3.91
CA LYS A 103 2.45 11.97 2.95
C LYS A 103 2.04 12.52 1.59
N VAL A 104 0.89 12.08 1.05
CA VAL A 104 0.35 12.58 -0.22
C VAL A 104 0.06 14.07 -0.16
N HIS A 105 -0.54 14.56 0.94
CA HIS A 105 -0.78 15.98 1.14
C HIS A 105 0.54 16.79 1.10
N ASN A 106 1.56 16.34 1.82
CA ASN A 106 2.86 16.99 1.85
C ASN A 106 3.56 16.97 0.47
N GLU A 107 3.46 15.88 -0.28
CA GLU A 107 3.97 15.78 -1.65
C GLU A 107 3.23 16.74 -2.60
N ALA A 108 1.89 16.82 -2.50
CA ALA A 108 1.09 17.75 -3.30
C ALA A 108 1.42 19.21 -3.00
N VAL A 109 1.57 19.58 -1.72
CA VAL A 109 1.97 20.94 -1.32
C VAL A 109 3.38 21.26 -1.81
N LYS A 110 4.31 20.30 -1.74
CA LYS A 110 5.66 20.46 -2.31
C LYS A 110 5.62 20.65 -3.82
N ALA A 111 4.79 19.90 -4.54
CA ALA A 111 4.62 20.01 -5.98
C ALA A 111 3.97 21.35 -6.40
N MET A 112 2.93 21.81 -5.69
CA MET A 112 2.34 23.14 -5.91
C MET A 112 3.33 24.27 -5.64
N ARG A 113 4.24 24.06 -4.68
CA ARG A 113 5.31 24.99 -4.37
C ARG A 113 6.57 24.75 -5.20
N TYR A 114 6.58 23.96 -6.27
CA TYR A 114 7.79 23.79 -7.08
C TYR A 114 7.52 23.97 -8.58
N PRO A 115 8.14 24.96 -9.26
CA PRO A 115 9.13 25.93 -8.75
C PRO A 115 8.44 27.21 -8.19
N PRO A 116 8.67 27.59 -6.92
CA PRO A 116 7.98 28.70 -6.27
C PRO A 116 8.65 30.06 -6.51
N LYS A 117 9.71 30.13 -7.32
CA LYS A 117 10.53 31.36 -7.48
C LYS A 117 10.62 31.90 -8.89
N LYS A 118 10.32 31.12 -9.94
CA LYS A 118 10.40 31.65 -11.31
C LYS A 118 9.44 32.83 -11.54
N TYR A 119 8.22 32.74 -11.02
CA TYR A 119 7.24 33.81 -11.18
C TYR A 119 7.64 35.11 -10.44
N ASN A 120 8.23 35.01 -9.24
CA ASN A 120 8.69 36.19 -8.50
C ASN A 120 9.97 36.77 -9.12
N GLU A 121 10.91 35.92 -9.57
CA GLU A 121 12.12 36.35 -10.29
C GLU A 121 11.77 37.05 -11.61
N ASP A 122 10.80 36.55 -12.37
CA ASP A 122 10.32 37.17 -13.60
C ASP A 122 9.62 38.53 -13.35
N LEU A 123 8.88 38.66 -12.23
CA LEU A 123 8.21 39.90 -11.85
C LEU A 123 9.18 40.98 -11.36
N GLU A 124 10.15 40.63 -10.49
CA GLU A 124 11.19 41.56 -10.04
C GLU A 124 12.02 42.05 -11.24
N THR A 125 12.39 41.14 -12.15
CA THR A 125 13.13 41.51 -13.38
C THR A 125 12.32 42.44 -14.30
N ALA A 126 10.99 42.28 -14.35
CA ALA A 126 10.11 43.12 -15.18
C ALA A 126 9.78 44.48 -14.54
N GLN A 127 9.88 44.61 -13.22
CA GLN A 127 9.74 45.89 -12.51
C GLN A 127 11.04 46.70 -12.59
N GLU A 128 12.20 46.09 -12.33
CA GLU A 128 13.50 46.77 -12.42
C GLU A 128 13.78 47.34 -13.83
N ARG A 129 13.34 46.65 -14.89
CA ARG A 129 13.47 47.18 -16.26
C ARG A 129 12.62 48.43 -16.49
N ARG A 130 11.41 48.47 -15.93
CA ARG A 130 10.49 49.61 -16.08
C ARG A 130 10.96 50.83 -15.29
N GLU A 131 11.50 50.62 -14.10
CA GLU A 131 12.07 51.70 -13.28
C GLU A 131 13.28 52.33 -13.98
N ARG A 132 14.18 51.53 -14.55
CA ARG A 132 15.32 52.06 -15.30
C ARG A 132 14.90 52.87 -16.54
N GLU A 133 13.92 52.38 -17.29
CA GLU A 133 13.39 53.13 -18.44
C GLU A 133 12.73 54.45 -18.00
N GLN A 134 12.07 54.48 -16.85
CA GLN A 134 11.49 55.71 -16.28
C GLN A 134 12.56 56.68 -15.82
N GLU A 135 13.61 56.22 -15.13
CA GLU A 135 14.75 57.04 -14.71
C GLU A 135 15.49 57.65 -15.92
N GLU A 136 15.71 56.87 -16.98
CA GLU A 136 16.33 57.37 -18.22
C GLU A 136 15.46 58.41 -18.93
N LEU A 137 14.12 58.24 -18.92
CA LEU A 137 13.16 59.20 -19.45
C LEU A 137 13.10 60.50 -18.62
N GLU A 138 13.14 60.39 -17.30
CA GLU A 138 13.16 61.55 -16.40
C GLU A 138 14.47 62.33 -16.55
N TYR A 139 15.62 61.64 -16.59
CA TYR A 139 16.92 62.27 -16.83
C TYR A 139 17.01 62.95 -18.21
N ALA A 140 16.50 62.31 -19.27
CA ALA A 140 16.44 62.91 -20.60
C ALA A 140 15.51 64.14 -20.65
N LYS A 141 14.44 64.14 -19.85
CA LYS A 141 13.52 65.28 -19.73
C LYS A 141 14.15 66.44 -18.96
N GLU A 142 14.86 66.17 -17.86
CA GLU A 142 15.62 67.19 -17.13
C GLU A 142 16.72 67.82 -18.00
N MET A 143 17.44 67.01 -18.80
CA MET A 143 18.41 67.53 -19.77
C MET A 143 17.80 68.36 -20.89
N ALA A 144 16.55 68.07 -21.30
CA ALA A 144 15.85 68.85 -22.31
C ALA A 144 15.30 70.18 -21.76
N ASP A 145 14.85 70.21 -20.50
CA ASP A 145 14.42 71.45 -19.83
C ASP A 145 15.62 72.38 -19.53
N ASP A 146 16.84 71.85 -19.33
CA ASP A 146 18.07 72.64 -19.15
C ASP A 146 18.66 73.21 -20.47
N GLU A 147 18.27 72.70 -21.64
CA GLU A 147 18.69 73.24 -22.96
C GLU A 147 17.85 74.43 -23.44
N ASP A 148 16.69 74.71 -22.82
CA ASP A 148 15.80 75.82 -23.18
C ASP A 148 16.14 77.16 -22.47
N ASP A 149 17.19 77.20 -21.63
CA ASP A 149 17.59 78.37 -20.83
C ASP A 149 19.01 78.95 -21.16
N PHE A 150 19.51 78.76 -22.41
CA PHE A 150 20.70 79.47 -22.94
C PHE A 150 20.44 80.24 -24.25
#